data_AF-A0A820CFV1-F1
#
_entry.id   AF-A0A820CFV1-F1
#
_cell.length_a   1.000
_cell.length_b   1.000
_cell.length_c   1.000
_cell.angle_alpha   90.00
_cell.angle_beta   90.00
_cell.angle_gamma   90.00
#
_symmetry.space_group_name_H-M   'P 1'
#
loop_
_entity.id
_entity.type
_entity.pdbx_description
1 polymer ?
#
loop_
_entity_poly.entity_id
_entity_poly.type
_entity_poly.pdbx_seq_one_letter_code
_entity_poly.pdbx_strand_id
1 'polypeptide(L)'
;MRLFQFISEINLFETNATDTISIRIQRLTTWFFISIFTACLLIVTIYASLHTDMVRIEIKNPTIDLYDKLAANNYSIECDCSETSVPHKEFISLQPIYHQVCSSDFVTQRWIDYLFESTEHSFYFHADFRSTAMQQFQLLAILCQSSIQETGDGLDLFFHTEIISDKLMSQDFLAAETEARIKTFKRNAPDAFDYKLMFIREMIAGNVLLSSTATIFQFNFQYNVYGNRPMWESSNDDVTFSQSDNDNASAYFYIIDEWYIGCRPIDSLLSSTLKTFYNQAMINSLLRVFNNTSSNFTCLDANKESIFGLNTTLSTIIKSGFIEKWIENINYTLYFNQCAPKLCFYTINKRLNIYYIITAIISVYGGLSTVLSLIIPAIVRSIIQHNVETSRRDYSFSRLKQIIITWLRQLISALIKMNLFRSSTRLEPSDIYQQRWSTRLYVTFLSLFLTIITIYTAATKETVHIELIEPSFDEVLYLQQQTSLSSLQCPCSQLSSSFKYSIELIPTYHEICDSDFVSDEWIHLMPPFDMAYP
;
A
#
# COMPACT_ATOMS: atom_id res chain seq x y z
N MET A 1 72.23 -11.37 2.23
CA MET A 1 72.94 -12.65 2.42
C MET A 1 72.78 -13.22 3.84
N ARG A 2 73.07 -12.44 4.90
CA ARG A 2 72.91 -12.89 6.31
C ARG A 2 71.47 -13.26 6.73
N LEU A 3 70.46 -12.54 6.24
CA LEU A 3 69.05 -12.82 6.58
C LEU A 3 68.56 -14.14 5.98
N PHE A 4 68.94 -14.44 4.74
CA PHE A 4 68.56 -15.69 4.06
C PHE A 4 69.26 -16.90 4.68
N GLN A 5 70.53 -16.76 5.09
CA GLN A 5 71.24 -17.78 5.86
C GLN A 5 70.57 -18.02 7.21
N PHE A 6 70.25 -16.96 7.97
CA PHE A 6 69.54 -17.06 9.24
C PHE A 6 68.19 -17.76 9.08
N ILE A 7 67.39 -17.36 8.09
CA ILE A 7 66.08 -17.98 7.79
C ILE A 7 66.22 -19.45 7.37
N SER A 8 67.26 -19.80 6.60
CA SER A 8 67.53 -21.18 6.18
C SER A 8 67.98 -22.11 7.30
N GLU A 9 68.45 -21.55 8.41
CA GLU A 9 68.93 -22.27 9.59
C GLU A 9 67.88 -22.39 10.70
N ILE A 10 66.72 -21.73 10.58
CA ILE A 10 65.65 -21.79 11.58
C ILE A 10 65.16 -23.24 11.74
N ASN A 11 65.16 -23.68 12.99
CA ASN A 11 64.66 -24.99 13.38
C ASN A 11 63.78 -24.85 14.64
N LEU A 12 62.48 -24.64 14.44
CA LEU A 12 61.51 -24.49 15.52
C LEU A 12 61.26 -25.80 16.30
N PHE A 13 61.67 -26.95 15.75
CA PHE A 13 61.43 -28.28 16.32
C PHE A 13 62.73 -29.01 16.73
N GLU A 14 63.73 -28.25 17.19
CA GLU A 14 65.05 -28.77 17.54
C GLU A 14 65.02 -29.83 18.66
N THR A 15 65.72 -30.94 18.45
CA THR A 15 65.95 -31.99 19.46
C THR A 15 67.45 -32.24 19.64
N ASN A 16 67.84 -32.93 20.71
CA ASN A 16 69.27 -33.23 21.01
C ASN A 16 69.89 -34.27 20.06
N ALA A 17 69.30 -34.49 18.88
CA ALA A 17 69.76 -35.48 17.92
C ALA A 17 70.95 -34.92 17.12
N THR A 18 72.04 -35.68 17.02
CA THR A 18 73.26 -35.32 16.29
C THR A 18 73.29 -35.86 14.86
N ASP A 19 72.27 -36.62 14.48
CA ASP A 19 72.09 -37.24 13.17
C ASP A 19 71.68 -36.18 12.11
N THR A 20 72.36 -36.19 10.96
CA THR A 20 72.14 -35.24 9.85
C THR A 20 70.77 -35.36 9.17
N ILE A 21 70.19 -36.56 9.13
CA ILE A 21 68.84 -36.86 8.64
C ILE A 21 67.80 -36.27 9.60
N SER A 22 67.98 -36.47 10.91
CA SER A 22 67.06 -35.95 11.92
C SER A 22 66.98 -34.42 11.90
N ILE A 23 68.11 -33.74 11.70
CA ILE A 23 68.19 -32.28 11.57
C ILE A 23 67.48 -31.80 10.28
N ARG A 24 67.63 -32.52 9.15
CA ARG A 24 66.92 -32.20 7.91
C ARG A 24 65.40 -32.31 8.06
N ILE A 25 64.91 -33.33 8.77
CA ILE A 25 63.48 -33.52 9.03
C ILE A 25 62.91 -32.39 9.89
N GLN A 26 63.64 -31.96 10.91
CA GLN A 26 63.21 -30.88 11.79
C GLN A 26 63.13 -29.53 11.04
N ARG A 27 64.12 -29.24 10.18
CA ARG A 27 64.09 -28.06 9.30
C ARG A 27 62.92 -28.11 8.32
N LEU A 28 62.67 -29.25 7.68
CA LEU A 28 61.52 -29.42 6.79
C LEU A 28 60.18 -29.21 7.52
N THR A 29 60.06 -29.74 8.75
CA THR A 29 58.88 -29.55 9.62
C THR A 29 58.66 -28.08 9.97
N THR A 30 59.74 -27.35 10.22
CA THR A 30 59.73 -25.91 10.47
C THR A 30 59.22 -25.12 9.26
N TRP A 31 59.67 -25.45 8.06
CA TRP A 31 59.23 -24.79 6.83
C TRP A 31 57.75 -25.05 6.49
N PHE A 32 57.27 -26.29 6.64
CA PHE A 32 55.84 -26.59 6.49
C PHE A 32 54.99 -25.84 7.52
N PHE A 33 55.47 -25.74 8.77
CA PHE A 33 54.81 -24.96 9.82
C PHE A 33 54.68 -23.49 9.44
N ILE A 34 55.78 -22.82 9.10
CA ILE A 34 55.75 -21.40 8.74
C ILE A 34 54.87 -21.17 7.50
N SER A 35 54.96 -22.02 6.47
CA SER A 35 54.19 -21.86 5.24
C SER A 35 52.68 -22.01 5.46
N ILE A 36 52.24 -23.02 6.21
CA ILE A 36 50.81 -23.24 6.47
C ILE A 36 50.28 -22.17 7.42
N PHE A 37 51.04 -21.82 8.47
CA PHE A 37 50.67 -20.79 9.42
C PHE A 37 50.46 -19.43 8.75
N THR A 38 51.40 -19.02 7.89
CA THR A 38 51.29 -17.77 7.13
C THR A 38 50.14 -17.78 6.13
N ALA A 39 49.92 -18.90 5.43
CA ALA A 39 48.78 -19.03 4.52
C ALA A 39 47.44 -18.92 5.25
N CYS A 40 47.29 -19.60 6.40
CA CYS A 40 46.08 -19.52 7.22
C CYS A 40 45.82 -18.10 7.74
N LEU A 41 46.85 -17.42 8.26
CA LEU A 41 46.70 -16.03 8.70
C LEU A 41 46.30 -15.12 7.54
N LEU A 42 46.90 -15.31 6.36
CA LEU A 42 46.61 -14.51 5.17
C LEU A 42 45.15 -14.69 4.72
N ILE A 43 44.65 -15.93 4.70
CA ILE A 43 43.24 -16.24 4.39
C ILE A 43 42.30 -15.54 5.38
N VAL A 44 42.58 -15.64 6.69
CA VAL A 44 41.75 -14.99 7.73
C VAL A 44 41.75 -13.47 7.56
N THR A 45 42.91 -12.85 7.29
CA THR A 45 42.97 -11.40 7.03
C THR A 45 42.21 -10.99 5.80
N ILE A 46 42.32 -11.73 4.68
CA ILE A 46 41.60 -11.41 3.45
C ILE A 46 40.10 -11.52 3.71
N TYR A 47 39.64 -12.62 4.32
CA TYR A 47 38.25 -12.83 4.66
C TYR A 47 37.71 -11.69 5.54
N ALA A 48 38.39 -11.36 6.65
CA ALA A 48 37.98 -10.29 7.55
C ALA A 48 38.03 -8.89 6.89
N SER A 49 38.90 -8.67 5.90
CA SER A 49 39.00 -7.39 5.18
C SER A 49 37.91 -7.19 4.13
N LEU A 50 37.39 -8.28 3.57
CA LEU A 50 36.37 -8.26 2.52
C LEU A 50 34.96 -8.39 3.08
N HIS A 51 34.82 -8.92 4.29
CA HIS A 51 33.52 -9.05 4.94
C HIS A 51 32.91 -7.69 5.28
N THR A 52 31.63 -7.55 4.98
CA THR A 52 30.83 -6.37 5.29
C THR A 52 29.64 -6.77 6.13
N ASP A 53 29.39 -6.01 7.19
CA ASP A 53 28.25 -6.19 8.06
C ASP A 53 27.20 -5.12 7.75
N MET A 54 25.93 -5.51 7.85
CA MET A 54 24.83 -4.55 7.85
C MET A 54 24.79 -3.84 9.20
N VAL A 55 24.96 -2.52 9.19
CA VAL A 55 24.87 -1.69 10.39
C VAL A 55 23.64 -0.81 10.28
N ARG A 56 22.80 -0.84 11.33
CA ARG A 56 21.66 0.05 11.50
C ARG A 56 22.10 1.32 12.22
N ILE A 57 21.90 2.48 11.60
CA ILE A 57 22.25 3.79 12.16
C ILE A 57 20.98 4.50 12.58
N GLU A 58 20.97 5.01 13.82
CA GLU A 58 19.85 5.74 14.41
C GLU A 58 19.96 7.25 14.12
N ILE A 59 18.84 7.86 13.76
CA ILE A 59 18.65 9.29 13.56
C ILE A 59 17.52 9.75 14.47
N LYS A 60 17.78 10.78 15.28
CA LYS A 60 16.78 11.41 16.16
C LYS A 60 16.23 12.67 15.53
N ASN A 61 14.91 12.83 15.56
CA ASN A 61 14.18 14.00 15.05
C ASN A 61 14.65 14.42 13.64
N PRO A 62 14.43 13.59 12.61
CA PRO A 62 14.89 13.87 11.26
C PRO A 62 14.12 15.05 10.65
N THR A 63 14.82 15.90 9.91
CA THR A 63 14.18 16.87 9.03
C THR A 63 13.82 16.22 7.70
N ILE A 64 12.83 16.78 6.99
CA ILE A 64 12.44 16.29 5.66
C ILE A 64 13.62 16.31 4.68
N ASP A 65 14.43 17.39 4.67
CA ASP A 65 15.62 17.48 3.82
C ASP A 65 16.65 16.36 4.08
N LEU A 66 16.75 15.89 5.33
CA LEU A 66 17.64 14.79 5.68
C LEU A 66 17.05 13.46 5.19
N TYR A 67 15.75 13.26 5.39
CA TYR A 67 15.04 12.08 4.89
C TYR A 67 15.16 11.97 3.36
N ASP A 68 14.87 13.04 2.62
CA ASP A 68 14.92 13.07 1.16
C ASP A 68 16.33 12.77 0.64
N LYS A 69 17.37 13.33 1.28
CA LYS A 69 18.77 13.02 0.95
C LYS A 69 19.11 11.56 1.15
N LEU A 70 18.63 10.94 2.23
CA LEU A 70 18.90 9.54 2.51
C LEU A 70 18.11 8.64 1.54
N ALA A 71 16.86 8.97 1.26
CA ALA A 71 16.01 8.23 0.33
C ALA A 71 16.58 8.26 -1.08
N ALA A 72 17.09 9.42 -1.53
CA ALA A 72 17.76 9.57 -2.81
C ALA A 72 19.05 8.72 -2.97
N ASN A 73 19.66 8.30 -1.87
CA ASN A 73 20.83 7.42 -1.86
C ASN A 73 20.46 5.92 -1.86
N ASN A 74 19.17 5.57 -2.03
CA ASN A 74 18.65 4.21 -2.00
C ASN A 74 18.99 3.43 -0.71
N TYR A 75 19.08 4.12 0.43
CA TYR A 75 19.16 3.44 1.72
C TYR A 75 17.78 2.89 2.11
N SER A 76 17.76 1.72 2.73
CA SER A 76 16.55 1.22 3.41
C SER A 76 16.38 2.02 4.69
N ILE A 77 15.41 2.94 4.70
CA ILE A 77 15.11 3.87 5.79
C ILE A 77 13.76 3.52 6.36
N GLU A 78 13.70 3.37 7.67
CA GLU A 78 12.48 3.15 8.43
C GLU A 78 12.37 4.23 9.47
N CYS A 79 11.23 4.93 9.51
CA CYS A 79 10.97 5.99 10.46
C CYS A 79 9.71 5.69 11.25
N ASP A 80 9.77 5.84 12.57
CA ASP A 80 8.63 5.70 13.46
C ASP A 80 7.88 7.02 13.54
N CYS A 81 6.60 7.01 13.18
CA CYS A 81 5.72 8.17 13.36
C CYS A 81 5.37 8.36 14.83
N SER A 82 5.28 9.62 15.28
CA SER A 82 4.71 9.93 16.59
C SER A 82 3.20 9.83 16.58
N GLU A 83 2.59 10.28 15.49
CA GLU A 83 1.16 10.19 15.25
C GLU A 83 0.91 9.04 14.28
N THR A 84 0.18 8.02 14.73
CA THR A 84 -0.07 6.82 13.93
C THR A 84 -1.28 6.96 13.01
N SER A 85 -1.99 8.07 13.10
CA SER A 85 -3.19 8.36 12.32
C SER A 85 -3.15 9.80 11.82
N VAL A 86 -3.21 9.99 10.51
CA VAL A 86 -3.17 11.32 9.89
C VAL A 86 -4.42 11.52 9.01
N PRO A 87 -5.31 12.45 9.38
CA PRO A 87 -6.47 12.79 8.56
C PRO A 87 -6.09 13.28 7.15
N HIS A 88 -6.87 12.86 6.15
CA HIS A 88 -6.67 13.27 4.75
C HIS A 88 -6.70 14.78 4.57
N LYS A 89 -7.51 15.53 5.33
CA LYS A 89 -7.59 17.00 5.27
C LYS A 89 -6.25 17.72 5.50
N GLU A 90 -5.31 17.08 6.20
CA GLU A 90 -4.05 17.72 6.58
C GLU A 90 -3.05 17.79 5.41
N PHE A 91 -3.17 16.91 4.41
CA PHE A 91 -2.19 16.78 3.35
C PHE A 91 -2.80 16.62 1.94
N ILE A 92 -4.12 16.49 1.81
CA ILE A 92 -4.83 16.40 0.54
C ILE A 92 -5.70 17.63 0.35
N SER A 93 -5.65 18.19 -0.86
CA SER A 93 -6.66 19.13 -1.36
C SER A 93 -7.39 18.49 -2.54
N LEU A 94 -8.71 18.42 -2.47
CA LEU A 94 -9.57 17.87 -3.51
C LEU A 94 -10.82 18.73 -3.65
N GLN A 95 -11.04 19.31 -4.84
CA GLN A 95 -12.17 20.20 -5.10
C GLN A 95 -12.82 19.92 -6.47
N PRO A 96 -14.15 19.75 -6.55
CA PRO A 96 -14.85 19.61 -7.81
C PRO A 96 -15.08 20.97 -8.46
N ILE A 97 -14.97 21.02 -9.78
CA ILE A 97 -15.50 22.10 -10.61
C ILE A 97 -16.76 21.58 -11.27
N TYR A 98 -17.89 22.22 -10.98
CA TYR A 98 -19.19 21.86 -11.54
C TYR A 98 -19.43 22.48 -12.92
N HIS A 99 -20.31 21.84 -13.68
CA HIS A 99 -20.80 22.28 -14.97
C HIS A 99 -21.44 23.67 -14.82
N GLN A 100 -21.14 24.54 -15.77
CA GLN A 100 -21.51 25.96 -15.70
C GLN A 100 -23.02 26.21 -15.52
N VAL A 101 -23.86 25.28 -15.97
CA VAL A 101 -25.32 25.33 -15.78
C VAL A 101 -25.71 25.48 -14.30
N CYS A 102 -25.00 24.82 -13.38
CA CYS A 102 -25.28 24.88 -11.94
C CYS A 102 -24.92 26.21 -11.29
N SER A 103 -24.24 27.09 -12.02
CA SER A 103 -23.91 28.47 -11.63
C SER A 103 -24.52 29.52 -12.56
N SER A 104 -25.35 29.08 -13.51
CA SER A 104 -25.94 29.93 -14.54
C SER A 104 -27.28 30.52 -14.10
N ASP A 105 -27.79 31.47 -14.88
CA ASP A 105 -29.13 32.01 -14.69
C ASP A 105 -30.22 30.93 -14.68
N PHE A 106 -30.04 29.85 -15.43
CA PHE A 106 -31.07 28.82 -15.67
C PHE A 106 -31.43 27.96 -14.45
N VAL A 107 -30.65 28.05 -13.37
CA VAL A 107 -30.96 27.38 -12.09
C VAL A 107 -31.32 28.37 -10.99
N THR A 108 -31.42 29.66 -11.30
CA THR A 108 -31.76 30.70 -10.33
C THR A 108 -33.27 30.82 -10.16
N GLN A 109 -33.70 31.25 -8.97
CA GLN A 109 -35.10 31.56 -8.72
C GLN A 109 -35.64 32.64 -9.68
N ARG A 110 -34.79 33.61 -10.07
CA ARG A 110 -35.14 34.65 -11.05
C ARG A 110 -35.59 34.08 -12.40
N TRP A 111 -34.93 33.04 -12.90
CA TRP A 111 -35.30 32.37 -14.13
C TRP A 111 -36.59 31.56 -13.97
N ILE A 112 -36.72 30.84 -12.85
CA ILE A 112 -37.90 30.02 -12.53
C ILE A 112 -39.15 30.91 -12.39
N ASP A 113 -39.06 32.01 -11.66
CA ASP A 113 -40.14 32.99 -11.48
C ASP A 113 -40.54 33.60 -12.81
N TYR A 114 -39.56 33.94 -13.65
CA TYR A 114 -39.83 34.45 -15.00
C TYR A 114 -40.66 33.47 -15.84
N LEU A 115 -40.32 32.18 -15.79
CA LEU A 115 -41.07 31.13 -16.50
C LEU A 115 -42.46 30.89 -15.88
N PHE A 116 -42.65 31.16 -14.58
CA PHE A 116 -43.94 31.02 -13.91
C PHE A 116 -44.91 32.19 -14.20
N GLU A 117 -44.41 33.42 -14.14
CA GLU A 117 -45.19 34.65 -14.28
C GLU A 117 -45.65 34.91 -15.72
N SER A 118 -44.90 34.40 -16.70
CA SER A 118 -45.14 34.64 -18.13
C SER A 118 -46.15 33.68 -18.77
N THR A 119 -46.69 32.75 -18.00
CA THR A 119 -47.55 31.67 -18.48
C THR A 119 -48.95 31.79 -17.88
N GLU A 120 -49.94 32.14 -18.70
CA GLU A 120 -51.33 31.78 -18.43
C GLU A 120 -51.48 30.26 -18.63
N HIS A 121 -51.07 29.48 -17.61
CA HIS A 121 -50.96 28.01 -17.62
C HIS A 121 -52.22 27.27 -18.10
N SER A 122 -53.39 27.91 -18.04
CA SER A 122 -54.69 27.30 -18.29
C SER A 122 -55.03 27.04 -19.77
N PHE A 123 -54.26 27.61 -20.71
CA PHE A 123 -54.60 27.58 -22.14
C PHE A 123 -53.59 26.85 -23.04
N TYR A 124 -52.43 26.46 -22.50
CA TYR A 124 -51.40 25.79 -23.29
C TYR A 124 -51.59 24.27 -23.29
N PHE A 125 -51.32 23.66 -24.44
CA PHE A 125 -51.32 22.22 -24.58
C PHE A 125 -50.15 21.61 -23.80
N HIS A 126 -50.34 20.43 -23.23
CA HIS A 126 -49.36 19.77 -22.36
C HIS A 126 -48.03 19.42 -23.04
N ALA A 127 -48.00 19.38 -24.38
CA ALA A 127 -46.76 19.21 -25.16
C ALA A 127 -46.09 20.53 -25.57
N ASP A 128 -46.56 21.69 -25.09
CA ASP A 128 -45.93 22.98 -25.32
C ASP A 128 -44.83 23.22 -24.27
N PHE A 129 -43.63 23.64 -24.69
CA PHE A 129 -42.51 23.92 -23.79
C PHE A 129 -42.90 24.88 -22.66
N ARG A 130 -43.71 25.89 -22.95
CA ARG A 130 -44.15 26.89 -21.96
C ARG A 130 -44.92 26.26 -20.81
N SER A 131 -45.61 25.15 -21.03
CA SER A 131 -46.41 24.48 -20.01
C SER A 131 -45.57 23.68 -18.99
N THR A 132 -44.35 23.31 -19.35
CA THR A 132 -43.48 22.42 -18.55
C THR A 132 -42.11 23.01 -18.21
N ALA A 133 -41.73 24.12 -18.86
CA ALA A 133 -40.42 24.74 -18.73
C ALA A 133 -40.04 25.03 -17.27
N MET A 134 -40.93 25.69 -16.54
CA MET A 134 -40.71 26.08 -15.15
C MET A 134 -40.36 24.88 -14.27
N GLN A 135 -41.13 23.78 -14.38
CA GLN A 135 -40.92 22.57 -13.61
C GLN A 135 -39.62 21.86 -14.02
N GLN A 136 -39.28 21.84 -15.31
CA GLN A 136 -38.04 21.24 -15.79
C GLN A 136 -36.79 22.02 -15.33
N PHE A 137 -36.84 23.35 -15.32
CA PHE A 137 -35.76 24.19 -14.78
C PHE A 137 -35.67 24.16 -13.26
N GLN A 138 -36.81 24.08 -12.57
CA GLN A 138 -36.83 23.86 -11.13
C GLN A 138 -36.21 22.50 -10.79
N LEU A 139 -36.53 21.44 -11.54
CA LEU A 139 -35.90 20.14 -11.36
C LEU A 139 -34.40 20.20 -11.64
N LEU A 140 -33.96 20.87 -12.71
CA LEU A 140 -32.55 21.06 -13.01
C LEU A 140 -31.81 21.78 -11.86
N ALA A 141 -32.42 22.81 -11.28
CA ALA A 141 -31.86 23.54 -10.13
C ALA A 141 -31.72 22.63 -8.90
N ILE A 142 -32.75 21.85 -8.58
CA ILE A 142 -32.72 20.88 -7.47
C ILE A 142 -31.64 19.83 -7.70
N LEU A 143 -31.50 19.30 -8.92
CA LEU A 143 -30.49 18.29 -9.23
C LEU A 143 -29.06 18.86 -9.11
N CYS A 144 -28.83 20.09 -9.56
CA CYS A 144 -27.56 20.77 -9.35
C CYS A 144 -27.26 20.94 -7.85
N GLN A 145 -28.21 21.47 -7.07
CA GLN A 145 -28.05 21.70 -5.65
C GLN A 145 -27.78 20.40 -4.88
N SER A 146 -28.59 19.37 -5.13
CA SER A 146 -28.44 18.06 -4.49
C SER A 146 -27.10 17.42 -4.84
N SER A 147 -26.67 17.46 -6.10
CA SER A 147 -25.36 16.91 -6.49
C SER A 147 -24.20 17.62 -5.79
N ILE A 148 -24.26 18.96 -5.71
CA ILE A 148 -23.26 19.78 -5.00
C ILE A 148 -23.21 19.40 -3.52
N GLN A 149 -24.37 19.31 -2.87
CA GLN A 149 -24.46 18.95 -1.46
C GLN A 149 -23.94 17.54 -1.19
N GLU A 150 -24.39 16.54 -1.93
CA GLU A 150 -23.97 15.14 -1.76
C GLU A 150 -22.46 14.96 -1.97
N THR A 151 -21.90 15.65 -2.96
CA THR A 151 -20.45 15.63 -3.19
C THR A 151 -19.72 16.34 -2.04
N GLY A 152 -20.25 17.44 -1.53
CA GLY A 152 -19.72 18.17 -0.38
C GLY A 152 -19.69 17.33 0.89
N ASP A 153 -20.81 16.70 1.24
CA ASP A 153 -20.93 15.80 2.39
C ASP A 153 -19.96 14.60 2.24
N GLY A 154 -19.84 14.07 1.03
CA GLY A 154 -18.87 13.02 0.70
C GLY A 154 -17.42 13.47 0.86
N LEU A 155 -17.08 14.69 0.45
CA LEU A 155 -15.74 15.27 0.63
C LEU A 155 -15.42 15.48 2.11
N ASP A 156 -16.38 16.00 2.88
CA ASP A 156 -16.22 16.19 4.31
C ASP A 156 -15.94 14.86 4.99
N LEU A 157 -16.68 13.80 4.65
CA LEU A 157 -16.40 12.45 5.16
C LEU A 157 -15.00 11.98 4.75
N PHE A 158 -14.65 12.09 3.46
CA PHE A 158 -13.34 11.69 2.93
C PHE A 158 -12.20 12.38 3.68
N PHE A 159 -12.31 13.68 3.91
CA PHE A 159 -11.30 14.47 4.60
C PHE A 159 -11.14 14.14 6.08
N HIS A 160 -12.17 13.58 6.72
CA HIS A 160 -12.10 13.05 8.08
C HIS A 160 -11.56 11.62 8.16
N THR A 161 -11.50 10.89 7.05
CA THR A 161 -10.82 9.57 7.05
C THR A 161 -9.31 9.75 7.19
N GLU A 162 -8.67 8.76 7.83
CA GLU A 162 -7.27 8.84 8.24
C GLU A 162 -6.43 7.77 7.55
N ILE A 163 -5.16 8.11 7.27
CA ILE A 163 -4.12 7.11 6.98
C ILE A 163 -3.57 6.63 8.31
N ILE A 164 -3.61 5.31 8.50
CA ILE A 164 -3.13 4.65 9.71
C ILE A 164 -1.79 3.98 9.39
N SER A 165 -0.73 4.42 10.05
CA SER A 165 0.57 3.74 10.02
C SER A 165 1.43 4.19 11.20
N ASP A 166 2.12 3.24 11.81
CA ASP A 166 3.17 3.49 12.80
C ASP A 166 4.51 3.87 12.16
N LYS A 167 4.62 3.74 10.83
CA LYS A 167 5.81 4.06 10.06
C LYS A 167 5.55 5.20 9.07
N LEU A 168 6.57 6.01 8.84
CA LEU A 168 6.53 7.01 7.77
C LEU A 168 6.47 6.28 6.43
N MET A 169 5.40 6.50 5.67
CA MET A 169 5.29 6.01 4.31
C MET A 169 6.26 6.74 3.38
N SER A 170 6.82 6.03 2.40
CA SER A 170 7.57 6.69 1.32
C SER A 170 6.64 7.57 0.49
N GLN A 171 7.20 8.59 -0.17
CA GLN A 171 6.42 9.50 -1.01
C GLN A 171 5.64 8.76 -2.11
N ASP A 172 6.28 7.82 -2.79
CA ASP A 172 5.65 7.04 -3.86
C ASP A 172 4.52 6.16 -3.32
N PHE A 173 4.72 5.53 -2.17
CA PHE A 173 3.69 4.68 -1.54
C PHE A 173 2.49 5.51 -1.08
N LEU A 174 2.75 6.64 -0.41
CA LEU A 174 1.69 7.56 0.00
C LEU A 174 0.89 8.07 -1.20
N ALA A 175 1.57 8.48 -2.27
CA ALA A 175 0.94 8.95 -3.49
C ALA A 175 0.06 7.87 -4.11
N ALA A 176 0.57 6.65 -4.30
CA ALA A 176 -0.17 5.55 -4.88
C ALA A 176 -1.41 5.15 -4.06
N GLU A 177 -1.26 5.02 -2.73
CA GLU A 177 -2.36 4.70 -1.82
C GLU A 177 -3.44 5.80 -1.84
N THR A 178 -3.01 7.06 -1.79
CA THR A 178 -3.90 8.22 -1.77
C THR A 178 -4.63 8.40 -3.10
N GLU A 179 -3.94 8.27 -4.23
CA GLU A 179 -4.54 8.33 -5.56
C GLU A 179 -5.58 7.24 -5.77
N ALA A 180 -5.34 6.02 -5.27
CA ALA A 180 -6.31 4.93 -5.33
C ALA A 180 -7.60 5.26 -4.54
N ARG A 181 -7.45 5.89 -3.37
CA ARG A 181 -8.57 6.35 -2.53
C ARG A 181 -9.33 7.50 -3.20
N ILE A 182 -8.63 8.51 -3.70
CA ILE A 182 -9.23 9.62 -4.45
C ILE A 182 -9.99 9.11 -5.67
N LYS A 183 -9.41 8.18 -6.44
CA LYS A 183 -10.05 7.58 -7.61
C LYS A 183 -11.34 6.85 -7.24
N THR A 184 -11.33 6.12 -6.12
CA THR A 184 -12.52 5.43 -5.61
C THR A 184 -13.60 6.43 -5.20
N PHE A 185 -13.21 7.50 -4.49
CA PHE A 185 -14.13 8.58 -4.12
C PHE A 185 -14.75 9.26 -5.35
N LYS A 186 -13.92 9.68 -6.33
CA LYS A 186 -14.35 10.33 -7.58
C LYS A 186 -15.35 9.49 -8.38
N ARG A 187 -15.27 8.16 -8.30
CA ARG A 187 -16.23 7.24 -8.93
C ARG A 187 -17.51 7.15 -8.11
N ASN A 188 -17.39 6.89 -6.82
CA ASN A 188 -18.53 6.59 -5.97
C ASN A 188 -19.42 7.81 -5.66
N ALA A 189 -18.86 9.03 -5.64
CA ALA A 189 -19.61 10.23 -5.31
C ALA A 189 -20.72 10.54 -6.34
N PRO A 190 -20.45 10.58 -7.66
CA PRO A 190 -21.52 10.67 -8.67
C PRO A 190 -22.48 9.49 -8.65
N ASP A 191 -21.98 8.26 -8.47
CA ASP A 191 -22.81 7.05 -8.45
C ASP A 191 -23.84 7.08 -7.32
N ALA A 192 -23.46 7.56 -6.12
CA ALA A 192 -24.36 7.69 -4.98
C ALA A 192 -25.54 8.62 -5.29
N PHE A 193 -25.29 9.71 -6.02
CA PHE A 193 -26.33 10.63 -6.48
C PHE A 193 -27.21 9.99 -7.58
N ASP A 194 -26.61 9.30 -8.56
CA ASP A 194 -27.37 8.61 -9.62
C ASP A 194 -28.29 7.53 -9.05
N TYR A 195 -27.85 6.77 -8.04
CA TYR A 195 -28.69 5.78 -7.35
C TYR A 195 -29.90 6.42 -6.66
N LYS A 196 -29.72 7.57 -5.99
CA LYS A 196 -30.82 8.32 -5.38
C LYS A 196 -31.80 8.82 -6.45
N LEU A 197 -31.28 9.32 -7.57
CA LEU A 197 -32.11 9.77 -8.68
C LEU A 197 -32.91 8.62 -9.31
N MET A 198 -32.27 7.48 -9.53
CA MET A 198 -32.92 6.27 -10.04
C MET A 198 -34.03 5.82 -9.08
N PHE A 199 -33.77 5.78 -7.77
CA PHE A 199 -34.78 5.45 -6.78
C PHE A 199 -35.99 6.40 -6.84
N ILE A 200 -35.78 7.71 -6.96
CA ILE A 200 -36.86 8.69 -7.11
C ILE A 200 -37.68 8.41 -8.38
N ARG A 201 -37.02 8.09 -9.50
CA ARG A 201 -37.70 7.78 -10.78
C ARG A 201 -38.56 6.52 -10.66
N GLU A 202 -38.04 5.46 -10.06
CA GLU A 202 -38.79 4.22 -9.83
C GLU A 202 -39.97 4.44 -8.87
N MET A 203 -39.79 5.28 -7.83
CA MET A 203 -40.89 5.65 -6.92
C MET A 203 -41.99 6.43 -7.64
N ILE A 204 -41.64 7.40 -8.50
CA ILE A 204 -42.62 8.12 -9.33
C ILE A 204 -43.34 7.15 -10.27
N ALA A 205 -42.60 6.20 -10.85
CA ALA A 205 -43.12 5.22 -11.79
C ALA A 205 -44.12 4.24 -11.13
N GLY A 206 -43.73 3.65 -10.01
CA GLY A 206 -44.53 2.64 -9.32
C GLY A 206 -45.79 3.20 -8.66
N ASN A 207 -45.77 4.46 -8.23
CA ASN A 207 -46.91 5.10 -7.55
C ASN A 207 -47.84 5.90 -8.48
N VAL A 208 -47.54 5.98 -9.78
CA VAL A 208 -48.34 6.72 -10.78
C VAL A 208 -48.66 8.15 -10.31
N LEU A 209 -47.65 8.84 -9.75
CA LEU A 209 -47.85 10.16 -9.15
C LEU A 209 -48.31 11.18 -10.21
N LEU A 210 -49.49 11.78 -10.00
CA LEU A 210 -50.10 12.74 -10.92
C LEU A 210 -49.26 14.02 -11.06
N SER A 211 -48.90 14.36 -12.30
CA SER A 211 -48.22 15.62 -12.61
C SER A 211 -49.22 16.78 -12.64
N SER A 212 -48.88 17.91 -12.00
CA SER A 212 -49.71 19.13 -12.04
C SER A 212 -49.84 19.74 -13.44
N THR A 213 -48.94 19.40 -14.37
CA THR A 213 -48.97 19.86 -15.78
C THR A 213 -49.86 19.00 -16.68
N ALA A 214 -50.56 18.00 -16.14
CA ALA A 214 -51.40 17.08 -16.90
C ALA A 214 -50.63 16.39 -18.06
N THR A 215 -49.31 16.21 -17.92
CA THR A 215 -48.48 15.52 -18.91
C THR A 215 -48.68 14.01 -18.90
N ILE A 216 -49.24 13.44 -17.82
CA ILE A 216 -49.50 12.00 -17.68
C ILE A 216 -50.99 11.64 -17.73
N PHE A 217 -51.89 12.63 -17.82
CA PHE A 217 -53.33 12.42 -17.87
C PHE A 217 -54.01 13.58 -18.59
N GLN A 218 -55.08 13.30 -19.32
CA GLN A 218 -55.93 14.34 -19.91
C GLN A 218 -57.34 14.27 -19.33
N PHE A 219 -57.93 15.43 -19.03
CA PHE A 219 -59.35 15.52 -18.71
C PHE A 219 -60.16 15.49 -20.01
N ASN A 220 -60.92 14.42 -20.22
CA ASN A 220 -61.89 14.35 -21.31
C ASN A 220 -63.27 14.70 -20.78
N PHE A 221 -63.73 15.92 -21.06
CA PHE A 221 -65.10 16.32 -20.78
C PHE A 221 -66.01 15.85 -21.91
N GLN A 222 -66.56 14.64 -21.80
CA GLN A 222 -67.67 14.25 -22.65
C GLN A 222 -68.90 15.09 -22.29
N TYR A 223 -69.31 15.97 -23.20
CA TYR A 223 -70.60 16.66 -23.13
C TYR A 223 -71.74 15.65 -23.36
N ASN A 224 -72.15 14.94 -22.31
CA ASN A 224 -73.39 14.18 -22.30
C ASN A 224 -74.45 14.93 -21.51
N VAL A 225 -75.65 15.05 -22.08
CA VAL A 225 -76.81 15.82 -21.60
C VAL A 225 -77.37 15.32 -20.24
N TYR A 226 -76.80 14.25 -19.68
CA TYR A 226 -77.19 13.69 -18.37
C TYR A 226 -75.96 13.41 -17.50
N GLY A 227 -75.48 14.44 -16.80
CA GLY A 227 -74.52 14.31 -15.71
C GLY A 227 -73.06 14.28 -16.14
N ASN A 228 -72.34 15.36 -15.85
CA ASN A 228 -70.90 15.44 -16.04
C ASN A 228 -70.20 14.42 -15.14
N ARG A 229 -69.57 13.40 -15.74
CA ARG A 229 -68.53 12.62 -15.08
C ARG A 229 -67.21 12.92 -15.78
N PRO A 230 -66.21 13.51 -15.11
CA PRO A 230 -64.87 13.56 -15.68
C PRO A 230 -64.38 12.11 -15.84
N MET A 231 -64.10 11.71 -17.08
CA MET A 231 -63.40 10.46 -17.37
C MET A 231 -61.92 10.77 -17.56
N TRP A 232 -61.09 9.95 -16.93
CA TRP A 232 -59.63 10.02 -17.01
C TRP A 232 -59.17 9.10 -18.13
N GLU A 233 -58.31 9.59 -19.02
CA GLU A 233 -57.57 8.75 -19.94
C GLU A 233 -56.08 8.93 -19.59
N SER A 234 -55.48 7.87 -19.04
CA SER A 234 -54.04 7.82 -18.82
C SER A 234 -53.37 7.63 -20.17
N SER A 235 -52.52 8.58 -20.58
CA SER A 235 -51.63 8.31 -21.71
C SER A 235 -50.56 7.32 -21.24
N ASN A 236 -50.73 6.05 -21.61
CA ASN A 236 -49.70 5.00 -21.43
C ASN A 236 -48.49 5.19 -22.37
N ASP A 237 -48.49 6.25 -23.15
CA ASP A 237 -47.55 6.48 -24.21
C ASP A 237 -46.29 7.19 -23.69
N ASP A 238 -45.14 6.52 -23.78
CA ASP A 238 -43.77 7.02 -23.61
C ASP A 238 -43.38 8.10 -24.66
N VAL A 239 -44.35 8.90 -25.12
CA VAL A 239 -44.14 9.84 -26.22
C VAL A 239 -43.38 11.05 -25.70
N THR A 240 -42.08 11.05 -26.01
CA THR A 240 -41.25 12.24 -25.99
C THR A 240 -41.52 13.03 -27.27
N PHE A 241 -42.10 14.21 -27.13
CA PHE A 241 -42.32 15.09 -28.28
C PHE A 241 -41.02 15.81 -28.61
N SER A 242 -40.45 15.50 -29.78
CA SER A 242 -39.46 16.35 -30.45
C SER A 242 -39.89 16.53 -31.90
N GLN A 243 -40.44 17.71 -32.20
CA GLN A 243 -40.84 18.14 -33.54
C GLN A 243 -41.88 17.23 -34.24
N SER A 244 -43.11 17.72 -34.41
CA SER A 244 -44.10 17.03 -35.25
C SER A 244 -43.81 17.31 -36.73
N ASP A 245 -43.63 16.26 -37.52
CA ASP A 245 -43.60 16.26 -39.00
C ASP A 245 -44.99 16.59 -39.61
N ASN A 246 -45.87 17.28 -38.88
CA ASN A 246 -47.18 17.69 -39.35
C ASN A 246 -47.24 19.22 -39.51
N ASP A 247 -47.01 19.67 -40.74
CA ASP A 247 -47.04 21.06 -41.22
C ASP A 247 -48.34 21.85 -40.91
N ASN A 248 -49.36 21.24 -40.29
CA ASN A 248 -50.60 21.92 -39.89
C ASN A 248 -50.81 22.03 -38.36
N ALA A 249 -49.99 21.40 -37.52
CA ALA A 249 -50.09 21.48 -36.05
C ALA A 249 -49.08 22.45 -35.41
N SER A 250 -48.10 22.91 -36.19
CA SER A 250 -46.98 23.76 -35.77
C SER A 250 -47.34 25.22 -35.46
N ALA A 251 -48.58 25.66 -35.71
CA ALA A 251 -48.99 27.04 -35.50
C ALA A 251 -49.29 27.40 -34.02
N TYR A 252 -49.42 26.43 -33.11
CA TYR A 252 -49.87 26.68 -31.73
C TYR A 252 -48.93 26.22 -30.62
N PHE A 253 -47.89 25.42 -30.91
CA PHE A 253 -46.97 24.89 -29.89
C PHE A 253 -45.55 25.41 -30.06
N TYR A 254 -44.93 25.85 -28.97
CA TYR A 254 -43.52 26.22 -28.96
C TYR A 254 -42.67 25.02 -28.51
N ILE A 255 -41.75 24.57 -29.36
CA ILE A 255 -40.82 23.45 -29.10
C ILE A 255 -39.39 23.98 -29.18
N ILE A 256 -38.54 23.57 -28.25
CA ILE A 256 -37.11 23.89 -28.25
C ILE A 256 -36.34 22.71 -28.84
N ASP A 257 -35.38 23.00 -29.73
CA ASP A 257 -34.50 21.98 -30.30
C ASP A 257 -33.74 21.23 -29.19
N GLU A 258 -33.78 19.89 -29.28
CA GLU A 258 -33.19 18.94 -28.34
C GLU A 258 -33.60 19.12 -26.86
N TRP A 259 -34.74 19.76 -26.60
CA TRP A 259 -35.34 19.84 -25.27
C TRP A 259 -36.70 19.15 -25.27
N TYR A 260 -36.75 17.96 -24.67
CA TYR A 260 -37.88 17.05 -24.75
C TYR A 260 -38.94 17.38 -23.71
N ILE A 261 -40.19 17.12 -24.09
CA ILE A 261 -41.37 17.15 -23.23
C ILE A 261 -42.00 15.76 -23.32
N GLY A 262 -42.43 15.23 -22.20
CA GLY A 262 -43.02 13.90 -22.11
C GLY A 262 -43.75 13.74 -20.79
N CYS A 263 -44.29 12.55 -20.58
CA CYS A 263 -45.17 12.27 -19.47
C CYS A 263 -44.54 12.62 -18.12
N ARG A 264 -43.30 12.19 -17.90
CA ARG A 264 -42.56 12.44 -16.65
C ARG A 264 -41.53 13.56 -16.87
N PRO A 265 -41.66 14.72 -16.19
CA PRO A 265 -40.74 15.85 -16.35
C PRO A 265 -39.27 15.48 -16.16
N ILE A 266 -39.00 14.53 -15.25
CA ILE A 266 -37.66 14.00 -14.99
C ILE A 266 -37.07 13.24 -16.19
N ASP A 267 -37.84 12.35 -16.82
CA ASP A 267 -37.36 11.54 -17.95
C ASP A 267 -37.16 12.40 -19.20
N SER A 268 -38.04 13.39 -19.39
CA SER A 268 -37.90 14.37 -20.46
C SER A 268 -36.71 15.29 -20.27
N LEU A 269 -36.48 15.77 -19.04
CA LEU A 269 -35.29 16.56 -18.70
C LEU A 269 -34.02 15.74 -18.94
N LEU A 270 -33.97 14.48 -18.48
CA LEU A 270 -32.81 13.60 -18.66
C LEU A 270 -32.48 13.33 -20.13
N SER A 271 -33.50 13.27 -20.99
CA SER A 271 -33.33 13.08 -22.43
C SER A 271 -32.91 14.36 -23.16
N SER A 272 -33.11 15.53 -22.55
CA SER A 272 -32.82 16.85 -23.13
C SER A 272 -31.33 17.19 -23.16
N THR A 273 -30.94 18.10 -24.04
CA THR A 273 -29.59 18.68 -24.12
C THR A 273 -29.62 20.17 -23.77
N LEU A 274 -28.46 20.72 -23.40
CA LEU A 274 -28.31 22.15 -23.13
C LEU A 274 -27.98 22.98 -24.39
N LYS A 275 -27.95 22.37 -25.57
CA LYS A 275 -27.50 22.97 -26.84
C LYS A 275 -28.10 24.34 -27.11
N THR A 276 -29.42 24.48 -26.96
CA THR A 276 -30.15 25.74 -27.17
C THR A 276 -29.69 26.85 -26.20
N PHE A 277 -29.29 26.48 -24.99
CA PHE A 277 -28.95 27.41 -23.91
C PHE A 277 -27.54 28.00 -24.02
N TYR A 278 -26.75 27.55 -25.01
CA TYR A 278 -25.45 28.13 -25.36
C TYR A 278 -25.53 29.28 -26.38
N ASN A 279 -26.71 29.57 -26.93
CA ASN A 279 -26.89 30.59 -27.96
C ASN A 279 -27.81 31.74 -27.50
N GLN A 280 -27.24 32.92 -27.28
CA GLN A 280 -27.99 34.10 -26.86
C GLN A 280 -29.14 34.47 -27.82
N ALA A 281 -29.01 34.25 -29.13
CA ALA A 281 -30.09 34.54 -30.08
C ALA A 281 -31.30 33.61 -29.88
N MET A 282 -31.07 32.36 -29.49
CA MET A 282 -32.13 31.41 -29.15
C MET A 282 -32.79 31.76 -27.82
N ILE A 283 -32.00 32.14 -26.81
CA ILE A 283 -32.53 32.65 -25.54
C ILE A 283 -33.38 33.89 -25.76
N ASN A 284 -32.92 34.85 -26.56
CA ASN A 284 -33.69 36.05 -26.88
C ASN A 284 -34.99 35.73 -27.62
N SER A 285 -34.99 34.70 -28.48
CA SER A 285 -36.22 34.20 -29.13
C SER A 285 -37.17 33.60 -28.11
N LEU A 286 -36.65 32.81 -27.16
CA LEU A 286 -37.43 32.23 -26.06
C LEU A 286 -38.11 33.31 -25.21
N LEU A 287 -37.36 34.36 -24.83
CA LEU A 287 -37.89 35.46 -24.02
C LEU A 287 -39.05 36.20 -24.69
N ARG A 288 -39.03 36.32 -26.03
CA ARG A 288 -40.14 36.93 -26.79
C ARG A 288 -41.43 36.13 -26.69
N VAL A 289 -41.33 34.80 -26.66
CA VAL A 289 -42.51 33.92 -26.59
C VAL A 289 -43.24 34.06 -25.24
N PHE A 290 -42.50 34.40 -24.19
CA PHE A 290 -43.03 34.67 -22.85
C PHE A 290 -43.47 36.13 -22.64
N ASN A 291 -43.55 36.95 -23.71
CA ASN A 291 -44.08 38.32 -23.73
C ASN A 291 -43.49 39.31 -22.69
N ASN A 292 -42.29 39.03 -22.17
CA ASN A 292 -41.66 39.88 -21.15
C ASN A 292 -40.20 40.20 -21.53
N THR A 293 -40.02 41.25 -22.33
CA THR A 293 -38.71 41.61 -22.94
C THR A 293 -37.77 42.38 -22.00
N SER A 294 -38.20 42.72 -20.78
CA SER A 294 -37.39 43.50 -19.82
C SER A 294 -36.37 42.69 -19.03
N SER A 295 -36.43 41.35 -19.09
CA SER A 295 -35.50 40.48 -18.35
C SER A 295 -34.25 40.17 -19.16
N ASN A 296 -33.06 40.45 -18.58
CA ASN A 296 -31.78 40.13 -19.20
C ASN A 296 -31.22 38.83 -18.57
N PHE A 297 -31.23 37.76 -19.36
CA PHE A 297 -30.66 36.45 -19.03
C PHE A 297 -29.53 36.12 -19.99
N THR A 298 -28.41 35.64 -19.45
CA THR A 298 -27.23 35.29 -20.24
C THR A 298 -27.22 33.82 -20.61
N CYS A 299 -26.84 33.52 -21.85
CA CYS A 299 -26.61 32.15 -22.29
C CYS A 299 -25.39 31.52 -21.59
N LEU A 300 -25.30 30.20 -21.64
CA LEU A 300 -24.10 29.47 -21.26
C LEU A 300 -22.94 29.82 -22.21
N ASP A 301 -21.71 29.77 -21.71
CA ASP A 301 -20.51 30.08 -22.50
C ASP A 301 -19.99 28.84 -23.22
N ALA A 302 -20.13 28.81 -24.54
CA ALA A 302 -19.65 27.73 -25.39
C ALA A 302 -18.11 27.68 -25.50
N ASN A 303 -17.40 28.75 -25.11
CA ASN A 303 -15.94 28.80 -25.15
C ASN A 303 -15.29 28.29 -23.85
N LYS A 304 -16.08 28.08 -22.79
CA LYS A 304 -15.59 27.53 -21.53
C LYS A 304 -15.29 26.04 -21.72
N GLU A 305 -14.10 25.61 -21.31
CA GLU A 305 -13.73 24.19 -21.35
C GLU A 305 -14.75 23.34 -20.58
N SER A 306 -15.30 22.35 -21.27
CA SER A 306 -16.22 21.34 -20.72
C SER A 306 -15.81 19.97 -21.24
N ILE A 307 -15.95 18.95 -20.39
CA ILE A 307 -15.76 17.55 -20.80
C ILE A 307 -16.98 17.01 -21.56
N PHE A 308 -18.09 17.76 -21.55
CA PHE A 308 -19.33 17.41 -22.24
C PHE A 308 -19.45 18.19 -23.55
N GLY A 309 -19.89 17.49 -24.60
CA GLY A 309 -20.20 18.14 -25.87
C GLY A 309 -21.54 18.90 -25.79
N LEU A 310 -21.77 19.82 -26.72
CA LEU A 310 -23.02 20.59 -26.77
C LEU A 310 -24.27 19.71 -26.95
N ASN A 311 -24.12 18.54 -27.60
CA ASN A 311 -25.19 17.58 -27.84
C ASN A 311 -25.25 16.49 -26.75
N THR A 312 -24.49 16.63 -25.66
CA THR A 312 -24.55 15.67 -24.55
C THR A 312 -25.87 15.82 -23.80
N THR A 313 -26.52 14.70 -23.53
CA THR A 313 -27.79 14.69 -22.79
C THR A 313 -27.56 15.05 -21.33
N LEU A 314 -28.57 15.66 -20.71
CA LEU A 314 -28.58 15.97 -19.30
C LEU A 314 -28.45 14.71 -18.45
N SER A 315 -28.94 13.54 -18.89
CA SER A 315 -28.69 12.27 -18.20
C SER A 315 -27.20 11.98 -18.03
N THR A 316 -26.38 12.19 -19.06
CA THR A 316 -24.93 11.97 -18.97
C THR A 316 -24.26 12.98 -18.04
N ILE A 317 -24.66 14.26 -18.12
CA ILE A 317 -24.12 15.31 -17.25
C ILE A 317 -24.51 15.04 -15.78
N ILE A 318 -25.76 14.67 -15.52
CA ILE A 318 -26.29 14.34 -14.19
C ILE A 318 -25.61 13.11 -13.60
N LYS A 319 -25.40 12.05 -14.39
CA LYS A 319 -24.67 10.83 -13.97
C LYS A 319 -23.23 11.10 -13.54
N SER A 320 -22.62 12.15 -14.07
CA SER A 320 -21.29 12.61 -13.63
C SER A 320 -21.32 13.51 -12.40
N GLY A 321 -22.50 13.72 -11.79
CA GLY A 321 -22.70 14.65 -10.69
C GLY A 321 -22.58 16.12 -11.11
N PHE A 322 -22.77 16.42 -12.40
CA PHE A 322 -22.43 17.72 -13.01
C PHE A 322 -20.96 18.11 -12.82
N ILE A 323 -20.04 17.17 -12.60
CA ILE A 323 -18.63 17.51 -12.35
C ILE A 323 -17.86 17.53 -13.68
N GLU A 324 -17.21 18.65 -13.97
CA GLU A 324 -16.36 18.85 -15.14
C GLU A 324 -14.95 18.32 -14.91
N LYS A 325 -14.37 18.68 -13.76
CA LYS A 325 -13.02 18.27 -13.37
C LYS A 325 -12.82 18.35 -11.87
N TRP A 326 -11.80 17.65 -11.40
CA TRP A 326 -11.35 17.70 -10.02
C TRP A 326 -9.99 18.40 -9.97
N ILE A 327 -9.85 19.38 -9.08
CA ILE A 327 -8.56 19.93 -8.69
C ILE A 327 -8.03 19.08 -7.55
N GLU A 328 -6.87 18.47 -7.73
CA GLU A 328 -6.24 17.60 -6.73
C GLU A 328 -4.80 18.04 -6.44
N ASN A 329 -4.41 17.97 -5.17
CA ASN A 329 -3.03 18.20 -4.74
C ASN A 329 -2.74 17.35 -3.49
N ILE A 330 -1.67 16.57 -3.53
CA ILE A 330 -1.19 15.75 -2.41
C ILE A 330 0.15 16.32 -1.96
N ASN A 331 0.25 16.72 -0.70
CA ASN A 331 1.44 17.37 -0.16
C ASN A 331 2.18 16.45 0.83
N TYR A 332 3.25 15.81 0.34
CA TYR A 332 4.06 14.92 1.16
C TYR A 332 4.72 15.62 2.36
N THR A 333 5.11 16.88 2.22
CA THR A 333 5.73 17.65 3.32
C THR A 333 4.76 17.87 4.47
N LEU A 334 3.49 18.15 4.18
CA LEU A 334 2.46 18.24 5.21
C LEU A 334 2.24 16.90 5.90
N TYR A 335 2.16 15.80 5.13
CA TYR A 335 2.08 14.45 5.70
C TYR A 335 3.27 14.12 6.61
N PHE A 336 4.50 14.37 6.16
CA PHE A 336 5.72 14.15 6.94
C PHE A 336 5.68 14.89 8.27
N ASN A 337 5.26 16.16 8.24
CA ASN A 337 5.16 17.00 9.43
C ASN A 337 4.08 16.50 10.41
N GLN A 338 2.96 15.97 9.90
CA GLN A 338 1.90 15.40 10.74
C GLN A 338 2.29 14.05 11.34
N CYS A 339 2.92 13.16 10.57
CA CYS A 339 3.49 11.91 11.09
C CYS A 339 4.54 12.19 12.20
N ALA A 340 5.24 13.33 12.11
CA ALA A 340 6.19 13.82 13.11
C ALA A 340 7.20 12.73 13.56
N PRO A 341 8.07 12.25 12.65
CA PRO A 341 8.96 11.14 12.94
C PRO A 341 9.96 11.50 14.06
N LYS A 342 10.04 10.64 15.08
CA LYS A 342 10.98 10.84 16.21
C LYS A 342 12.29 10.08 16.04
N LEU A 343 12.19 8.87 15.51
CA LEU A 343 13.30 7.95 15.37
C LEU A 343 13.26 7.38 13.96
N CYS A 344 14.38 7.50 13.25
CA CYS A 344 14.59 6.78 12.00
C CYS A 344 15.83 5.92 12.08
N PHE A 345 15.80 4.86 11.30
CA PHE A 345 16.88 3.92 11.15
C PHE A 345 17.18 3.76 9.67
N TYR A 346 18.46 3.76 9.32
CA TYR A 346 18.85 3.36 7.98
C TYR A 346 19.97 2.33 8.03
N THR A 347 19.97 1.42 7.07
CA THR A 347 20.95 0.33 7.01
C THR A 347 22.01 0.59 5.94
N ILE A 348 23.27 0.37 6.32
CA ILE A 348 24.41 0.45 5.40
C ILE A 348 25.31 -0.77 5.54
N ASN A 349 25.94 -1.16 4.44
CA ASN A 349 26.99 -2.18 4.45
C ASN A 349 28.32 -1.53 4.85
N LYS A 350 28.84 -1.89 6.02
CA LYS A 350 30.08 -1.36 6.57
C LYS A 350 31.12 -2.46 6.71
N ARG A 351 32.36 -2.17 6.32
CA ARG A 351 33.49 -3.09 6.54
C ARG A 351 33.82 -3.20 8.03
N LEU A 352 34.33 -4.37 8.41
CA LEU A 352 34.84 -4.62 9.76
C LEU A 352 35.91 -3.59 10.15
N ASN A 353 35.89 -3.17 11.41
CA ASN A 353 36.86 -2.22 11.95
C ASN A 353 38.26 -2.87 12.00
N ILE A 354 39.32 -2.10 11.73
CA ILE A 354 40.72 -2.56 11.84
C ILE A 354 41.01 -3.18 13.21
N TYR A 355 40.42 -2.64 14.29
CA TYR A 355 40.58 -3.20 15.63
C TYR A 355 40.03 -4.62 15.73
N TYR A 356 38.88 -4.89 15.11
CA TYR A 356 38.29 -6.22 15.07
C TYR A 356 39.19 -7.21 14.30
N ILE A 357 39.73 -6.77 13.15
CA ILE A 357 40.67 -7.57 12.35
C ILE A 357 41.92 -7.92 13.16
N ILE A 358 42.49 -6.95 13.88
CA ILE A 358 43.66 -7.17 14.74
C ILE A 358 43.35 -8.15 15.87
N THR A 359 42.21 -7.99 16.56
CA THR A 359 41.81 -8.91 17.63
C THR A 359 41.55 -10.32 17.12
N ALA A 360 41.01 -10.47 15.92
CA ALA A 360 40.81 -11.76 15.26
C ALA A 360 42.14 -12.44 14.91
N ILE A 361 43.14 -11.68 14.44
CA ILE A 361 44.49 -12.22 14.18
C ILE A 361 45.13 -12.69 15.49
N ILE A 362 45.06 -11.87 16.55
CA ILE A 362 45.66 -12.20 17.85
C ILE A 362 45.00 -13.45 18.45
N SER A 363 43.67 -13.56 18.37
CA SER A 363 42.95 -14.72 18.91
C SER A 363 43.27 -16.01 18.14
N VAL A 364 43.35 -15.94 16.80
CA VAL A 364 43.69 -17.09 15.95
C VAL A 364 45.15 -17.50 16.11
N TYR A 365 46.07 -16.53 16.27
CA TYR A 365 47.52 -16.78 16.39
C TYR A 365 47.85 -17.83 17.46
N GLY A 366 47.29 -17.66 18.67
CA GLY A 366 47.59 -18.55 19.81
C GLY A 366 47.08 -19.98 19.62
N GLY A 367 45.83 -20.13 19.17
CA GLY A 367 45.23 -21.44 18.91
C GLY A 367 45.90 -22.15 17.74
N LEU A 368 46.06 -21.44 16.62
CA LEU A 368 46.62 -21.98 15.38
C LEU A 368 48.08 -22.42 15.57
N SER A 369 48.91 -21.61 16.25
CA SER A 369 50.29 -21.97 16.55
C SER A 369 50.37 -23.28 17.35
N THR A 370 49.54 -23.41 18.39
CA THR A 370 49.55 -24.59 19.26
C THR A 370 49.12 -25.86 18.51
N VAL A 371 48.06 -25.77 17.71
CA VAL A 371 47.53 -26.91 16.93
C VAL A 371 48.50 -27.34 15.85
N LEU A 372 49.06 -26.40 15.08
CA LEU A 372 50.01 -26.72 14.01
C LEU A 372 51.32 -27.29 14.57
N SER A 373 51.80 -26.81 15.72
CA SER A 373 52.99 -27.36 16.39
C SER A 373 52.80 -28.82 16.81
N LEU A 374 51.56 -29.29 16.95
CA LEU A 374 51.24 -30.66 17.30
C LEU A 374 51.04 -31.55 16.07
N ILE A 375 50.32 -31.05 15.07
CA ILE A 375 49.93 -31.84 13.90
C ILE A 375 51.07 -31.96 12.88
N ILE A 376 51.82 -30.90 12.61
CA ILE A 376 52.81 -30.87 11.53
C ILE A 376 53.96 -31.86 11.74
N PRO A 377 54.52 -32.03 12.96
CA PRO A 377 55.53 -33.07 13.20
C PRO A 377 55.01 -34.49 12.94
N ALA A 378 53.72 -34.74 13.20
CA ALA A 378 53.08 -36.03 12.92
C ALA A 378 52.84 -36.22 11.40
N ILE A 379 52.42 -35.16 10.68
CA ILE A 379 52.28 -35.17 9.22
C ILE A 379 53.62 -35.50 8.57
N VAL A 380 54.67 -34.74 8.89
CA VAL A 380 55.98 -34.85 8.23
C VAL A 380 56.62 -36.21 8.51
N ARG A 381 56.54 -36.72 9.75
CA ARG A 381 57.03 -38.07 10.07
C ARG A 381 56.27 -39.16 9.33
N SER A 382 54.96 -39.03 9.20
CA SER A 382 54.12 -40.00 8.49
C SER A 382 54.39 -40.00 6.99
N ILE A 383 54.55 -38.83 6.36
CA ILE A 383 54.92 -38.72 4.94
C ILE A 383 56.29 -39.36 4.69
N ILE A 384 57.25 -39.13 5.58
CA ILE A 384 58.61 -39.68 5.45
C ILE A 384 58.59 -41.21 5.66
N GLN A 385 57.88 -41.71 6.68
CA GLN A 385 57.73 -43.15 6.91
C GLN A 385 57.03 -43.83 5.73
N HIS A 386 56.00 -43.20 5.18
CA HIS A 386 55.30 -43.70 4.00
C HIS A 386 56.21 -43.74 2.77
N ASN A 387 56.99 -42.69 2.50
CA ASN A 387 57.94 -42.67 1.38
C ASN A 387 59.04 -43.74 1.48
N VAL A 388 59.46 -44.09 2.71
CA VAL A 388 60.40 -45.19 2.96
C VAL A 388 59.74 -46.56 2.76
N GLU A 389 58.47 -46.72 3.12
CA GLU A 389 57.72 -47.97 2.94
C GLU A 389 57.20 -48.18 1.50
N THR A 390 56.91 -47.13 0.74
CA THR A 390 56.48 -47.22 -0.67
C THR A 390 57.55 -47.71 -1.64
N SER A 391 58.81 -47.86 -1.21
CA SER A 391 59.81 -48.65 -1.95
C SER A 391 59.61 -50.17 -1.83
N ARG A 392 58.62 -50.67 -1.07
CA ARG A 392 58.18 -52.09 -1.03
C ARG A 392 56.65 -52.20 -1.24
N ARG A 393 56.27 -52.56 -2.47
CA ARG A 393 54.95 -52.93 -3.07
C ARG A 393 53.63 -52.98 -2.25
N ASP A 394 52.58 -52.64 -3.02
CA ASP A 394 51.15 -53.04 -3.07
C ASP A 394 50.15 -52.76 -1.93
N TYR A 395 48.94 -52.40 -2.40
CA TYR A 395 47.84 -51.66 -1.77
C TYR A 395 46.79 -52.56 -1.08
N SER A 396 46.30 -52.16 0.10
CA SER A 396 45.05 -52.70 0.70
C SER A 396 44.40 -51.72 1.69
N PHE A 397 43.06 -51.68 1.71
CA PHE A 397 42.17 -50.85 2.54
C PHE A 397 42.36 -51.05 4.06
N SER A 398 42.98 -52.15 4.49
CA SER A 398 43.41 -52.36 5.90
C SER A 398 44.50 -51.39 6.36
N ARG A 399 45.21 -50.72 5.42
CA ARG A 399 46.22 -49.70 5.73
C ARG A 399 45.64 -48.39 6.21
N LEU A 400 44.43 -47.95 5.84
CA LEU A 400 43.86 -46.70 6.38
C LEU A 400 43.66 -46.81 7.89
N LYS A 401 43.14 -47.94 8.37
CA LYS A 401 43.07 -48.24 9.81
C LYS A 401 44.45 -48.29 10.45
N GLN A 402 45.44 -48.94 9.84
CA GLN A 402 46.79 -49.00 10.41
C GLN A 402 47.51 -47.64 10.40
N ILE A 403 47.32 -46.83 9.35
CA ILE A 403 47.81 -45.46 9.26
C ILE A 403 47.16 -44.63 10.35
N ILE A 404 45.83 -44.68 10.51
CA ILE A 404 45.10 -43.97 11.57
C ILE A 404 45.58 -44.42 12.96
N ILE A 405 45.76 -45.72 13.20
CA ILE A 405 46.26 -46.24 14.48
C ILE A 405 47.71 -45.80 14.74
N THR A 406 48.56 -45.82 13.72
CA THR A 406 49.96 -45.39 13.83
C THR A 406 50.04 -43.88 14.07
N TRP A 407 49.19 -43.12 13.39
CA TRP A 407 48.97 -41.70 13.61
C TRP A 407 48.51 -41.39 15.03
N LEU A 408 47.45 -42.05 15.51
CA LEU A 408 46.95 -41.93 16.87
C LEU A 408 48.05 -42.24 17.89
N ARG A 409 48.81 -43.32 17.70
CA ARG A 409 49.93 -43.67 18.58
C ARG A 409 51.04 -42.62 18.56
N GLN A 410 51.39 -42.10 17.39
CA GLN A 410 52.40 -41.04 17.27
C GLN A 410 51.93 -39.72 17.89
N LEU A 411 50.66 -39.38 17.72
CA LEU A 411 50.04 -38.17 18.25
C LEU A 411 49.89 -38.25 19.77
N ILE A 412 49.48 -39.41 20.31
CA ILE A 412 49.47 -39.69 21.75
C ILE A 412 50.90 -39.64 22.33
N SER A 413 51.88 -40.24 21.65
CA SER A 413 53.28 -40.20 22.07
C SER A 413 53.86 -38.78 22.05
N ALA A 414 53.49 -37.98 21.04
CA ALA A 414 53.84 -36.57 20.94
C ALA A 414 53.20 -35.75 22.07
N LEU A 415 51.91 -35.98 22.36
CA LEU A 415 51.17 -35.36 23.47
C LEU A 415 51.81 -35.67 24.83
N ILE A 416 52.20 -36.93 25.09
CA ILE A 416 52.78 -37.36 26.37
C ILE A 416 54.18 -36.76 26.58
N LYS A 417 54.95 -36.60 25.49
CA LYS A 417 56.32 -36.05 25.51
C LYS A 417 56.38 -34.54 25.31
N MET A 418 55.22 -33.90 25.14
CA MET A 418 55.14 -32.49 24.81
C MET A 418 55.65 -31.64 25.97
N ASN A 419 56.48 -30.67 25.64
CA ASN A 419 56.97 -29.67 26.57
C ASN A 419 56.96 -28.32 25.85
N LEU A 420 55.85 -27.58 25.95
CA LEU A 420 55.66 -26.28 25.31
C LEU A 420 56.61 -25.22 25.90
N PHE A 421 56.97 -25.34 27.18
CA PHE A 421 57.76 -24.36 27.92
C PHE A 421 59.23 -24.78 28.06
N ARG A 422 59.81 -25.31 26.98
CA ARG A 422 61.19 -25.81 26.98
C ARG A 422 62.19 -24.64 27.03
N SER A 423 62.99 -24.56 28.09
CA SER A 423 64.13 -23.63 28.19
C SER A 423 65.39 -24.22 27.53
N SER A 424 66.25 -23.37 26.95
CA SER A 424 67.46 -23.74 26.20
C SER A 424 68.72 -23.93 27.07
N THR A 425 68.64 -23.71 28.38
CA THR A 425 69.76 -23.87 29.30
C THR A 425 69.96 -25.33 29.76
N ARG A 426 71.16 -25.68 30.26
CA ARG A 426 71.41 -26.99 30.93
C ARG A 426 70.50 -27.06 32.16
N LEU A 427 69.46 -27.89 32.08
CA LEU A 427 68.41 -28.01 33.09
C LEU A 427 68.61 -29.25 33.95
N GLU A 428 68.40 -29.11 35.25
CA GLU A 428 68.32 -30.21 36.20
C GLU A 428 67.07 -31.07 35.90
N PRO A 429 67.06 -32.37 36.28
CA PRO A 429 65.91 -33.25 36.06
C PRO A 429 64.59 -32.70 36.64
N SER A 430 64.65 -31.92 37.72
CA SER A 430 63.51 -31.25 38.35
C SER A 430 62.84 -30.21 37.44
N ASP A 431 63.64 -29.47 36.67
CA ASP A 431 63.12 -28.38 35.83
C ASP A 431 62.39 -28.93 34.61
N ILE A 432 62.89 -30.04 34.06
CA ILE A 432 62.23 -30.77 32.97
C ILE A 432 60.87 -31.31 33.44
N TYR A 433 60.78 -31.77 34.69
CA TYR A 433 59.54 -32.22 35.29
C TYR A 433 58.53 -31.09 35.41
N GLN A 434 58.94 -29.92 35.93
CA GLN A 434 58.07 -28.74 36.07
C GLN A 434 57.56 -28.25 34.71
N GLN A 435 58.44 -28.12 33.70
CA GLN A 435 58.04 -27.66 32.37
C GLN A 435 57.01 -28.59 31.70
N ARG A 436 57.15 -29.91 31.88
CA ARG A 436 56.18 -30.91 31.40
C ARG A 436 54.84 -30.79 32.13
N TRP A 437 54.84 -30.54 33.43
CA TRP A 437 53.61 -30.33 34.20
C TRP A 437 52.91 -29.02 33.84
N SER A 438 53.66 -27.92 33.65
CA SER A 438 53.11 -26.67 33.16
C SER A 438 52.50 -26.81 31.77
N THR A 439 53.14 -27.59 30.88
CA THR A 439 52.59 -27.91 29.56
C THR A 439 51.29 -28.69 29.66
N ARG A 440 51.23 -29.71 30.54
CA ARG A 440 50.02 -30.50 30.76
C ARG A 440 48.88 -29.66 31.31
N LEU A 441 49.14 -28.85 32.34
CA LEU A 441 48.17 -27.92 32.92
C LEU A 441 47.65 -26.93 31.88
N TYR A 442 48.55 -26.33 31.09
CA TYR A 442 48.17 -25.41 30.02
C TYR A 442 47.25 -26.07 28.98
N VAL A 443 47.60 -27.27 28.50
CA VAL A 443 46.78 -27.98 27.51
C VAL A 443 45.42 -28.39 28.09
N THR A 444 45.38 -28.82 29.36
CA THR A 444 44.10 -29.15 30.02
C THR A 444 43.22 -27.91 30.22
N PHE A 445 43.80 -26.77 30.61
CA PHE A 445 43.04 -25.53 30.73
C PHE A 445 42.59 -25.03 29.37
N LEU A 446 43.43 -25.12 28.34
CA LEU A 446 43.08 -24.74 26.98
C LEU A 446 41.94 -25.60 26.43
N SER A 447 41.99 -26.93 26.62
CA SER A 447 40.89 -27.80 26.18
C SER A 447 39.60 -27.50 26.95
N LEU A 448 39.69 -27.27 28.26
CA LEU A 448 38.55 -26.88 29.08
C LEU A 448 37.94 -25.55 28.58
N PHE A 449 38.76 -24.54 28.34
CA PHE A 449 38.29 -23.23 27.86
C PHE A 449 37.65 -23.34 26.48
N LEU A 450 38.24 -24.12 25.56
CA LEU A 450 37.66 -24.38 24.25
C LEU A 450 36.33 -25.14 24.35
N THR A 451 36.20 -26.10 25.27
CA THR A 451 34.93 -26.78 25.52
C THR A 451 33.88 -25.83 26.09
N ILE A 452 34.27 -24.94 27.02
CA ILE A 452 33.36 -23.93 27.57
C ILE A 452 32.92 -22.96 26.47
N ILE A 453 33.83 -22.47 25.64
CA ILE A 453 33.50 -21.58 24.50
C ILE A 453 32.58 -22.30 23.52
N THR A 454 32.87 -23.54 23.13
CA THR A 454 32.00 -24.29 22.20
C THR A 454 30.62 -24.56 22.78
N ILE A 455 30.52 -24.90 24.07
CA ILE A 455 29.24 -25.03 24.76
C ILE A 455 28.52 -23.69 24.80
N TYR A 456 29.22 -22.59 25.12
CA TYR A 456 28.66 -21.24 25.13
C TYR A 456 28.15 -20.83 23.76
N THR A 457 28.93 -21.01 22.69
CA THR A 457 28.52 -20.68 21.31
C THR A 457 27.40 -21.60 20.80
N ALA A 458 27.35 -22.86 21.24
CA ALA A 458 26.26 -23.76 20.93
C ALA A 458 24.98 -23.44 21.72
N ALA A 459 25.14 -22.83 22.91
CA ALA A 459 24.05 -22.43 23.78
C ALA A 459 23.54 -21.01 23.47
N THR A 460 24.35 -20.14 22.86
CA THR A 460 23.88 -18.84 22.36
C THR A 460 22.87 -19.09 21.25
N LYS A 461 21.63 -18.71 21.53
CA LYS A 461 20.54 -18.75 20.55
C LYS A 461 20.62 -17.49 19.70
N GLU A 462 20.81 -17.66 18.40
CA GLU A 462 20.55 -16.59 17.46
C GLU A 462 19.03 -16.39 17.33
N THR A 463 18.61 -15.13 17.29
CA THR A 463 17.23 -14.78 16.93
C THR A 463 17.04 -15.05 15.45
N VAL A 464 16.25 -16.08 15.14
CA VAL A 464 15.84 -16.41 13.77
C VAL A 464 14.52 -15.72 13.50
N HIS A 465 14.46 -14.90 12.46
CA HIS A 465 13.19 -14.39 11.93
C HIS A 465 12.52 -15.53 11.15
N ILE A 466 11.40 -16.01 11.66
CA ILE A 466 10.57 -17.03 11.00
C ILE A 466 9.40 -16.27 10.35
N GLU A 467 9.38 -16.25 9.03
CA GLU A 467 8.27 -15.69 8.26
C GLU A 467 7.23 -16.77 8.00
N LEU A 468 6.01 -16.54 8.48
CA LEU A 468 4.85 -17.40 8.25
C LEU A 468 3.99 -16.72 7.17
N ILE A 469 3.86 -17.36 6.02
CA ILE A 469 3.02 -16.87 4.93
C ILE A 469 1.59 -17.35 5.21
N GLU A 470 0.66 -16.40 5.35
CA GLU A 470 -0.78 -16.65 5.58
C GLU A 470 -1.10 -17.58 6.76
N PRO A 471 -0.69 -17.24 8.00
CA PRO A 471 -0.98 -18.07 9.16
C PRO A 471 -2.48 -18.15 9.45
N SER A 472 -2.95 -19.33 9.86
CA SER A 472 -4.34 -19.51 10.31
C SER A 472 -4.59 -18.83 11.66
N PHE A 473 -5.87 -18.54 11.95
CA PHE A 473 -6.25 -17.92 13.23
C PHE A 473 -5.82 -18.76 14.45
N ASP A 474 -5.97 -20.08 14.37
CA ASP A 474 -5.57 -20.99 15.46
C ASP A 474 -4.05 -21.03 15.65
N GLU A 475 -3.26 -20.92 14.57
CA GLU A 475 -1.80 -20.82 14.66
C GLU A 475 -1.34 -19.52 15.30
N VAL A 476 -1.98 -18.38 14.95
CA VAL A 476 -1.70 -17.09 15.59
C VAL A 476 -2.04 -17.15 17.08
N LEU A 477 -3.19 -17.74 17.43
CA LEU A 477 -3.63 -17.88 18.82
C LEU A 477 -2.68 -18.78 19.64
N TYR A 478 -2.23 -19.89 19.03
CA TYR A 478 -1.26 -20.80 19.62
C TYR A 478 0.08 -20.11 19.89
N LEU A 479 0.60 -19.35 18.91
CA LEU A 479 1.85 -18.60 19.02
C LEU A 479 1.76 -17.47 20.05
N GLN A 480 0.60 -16.83 20.20
CA GLN A 480 0.36 -15.82 21.24
C GLN A 480 0.35 -16.43 22.65
N GLN A 481 -0.19 -17.63 22.83
CA GLN A 481 -0.24 -18.30 24.14
C GLN A 481 1.13 -18.85 24.59
N GLN A 482 2.03 -19.14 23.66
CA GLN A 482 3.36 -19.69 23.94
C GLN A 482 4.34 -18.58 24.38
N THR A 483 4.05 -18.02 25.55
CA THR A 483 4.80 -16.97 26.28
C THR A 483 6.32 -17.02 26.09
N SER A 484 6.84 -16.11 25.25
CA SER A 484 8.21 -15.53 25.25
C SER A 484 8.54 -14.74 23.96
N LEU A 485 7.60 -14.58 23.03
CA LEU A 485 7.77 -13.70 21.87
C LEU A 485 7.34 -12.27 22.22
N SER A 486 8.27 -11.42 22.64
CA SER A 486 8.03 -9.99 22.91
C SER A 486 7.81 -9.14 21.64
N SER A 487 7.69 -9.76 20.46
CA SER A 487 7.61 -9.05 19.18
C SER A 487 6.83 -9.82 18.09
N LEU A 488 5.75 -10.53 18.42
CA LEU A 488 4.88 -11.11 17.39
C LEU A 488 4.21 -9.97 16.61
N GLN A 489 4.69 -9.70 15.40
CA GLN A 489 4.09 -8.75 14.48
C GLN A 489 3.39 -9.56 13.38
N CYS A 490 2.07 -9.40 13.28
CA CYS A 490 1.26 -9.98 12.23
C CYS A 490 0.79 -8.85 11.32
N PRO A 491 1.59 -8.43 10.33
CA PRO A 491 1.10 -7.48 9.34
C PRO A 491 -0.09 -8.11 8.60
N CYS A 492 -1.20 -7.38 8.53
CA CYS A 492 -2.37 -7.87 7.84
C CYS A 492 -2.14 -7.84 6.33
N SER A 493 -2.60 -8.86 5.61
CA SER A 493 -2.65 -8.85 4.13
C SER A 493 -3.60 -7.79 3.59
N GLN A 494 -4.54 -7.33 4.42
CA GLN A 494 -5.42 -6.20 4.16
C GLN A 494 -5.30 -5.20 5.32
N LEU A 495 -4.91 -3.96 5.01
CA LEU A 495 -4.81 -2.86 6.00
C LEU A 495 -6.17 -2.36 6.48
N SER A 496 -7.27 -2.79 5.85
CA SER A 496 -8.62 -2.41 6.21
C SER A 496 -9.58 -3.58 5.99
N SER A 497 -10.45 -3.84 6.96
CA SER A 497 -11.59 -4.74 6.81
C SER A 497 -12.89 -3.94 6.80
N SER A 498 -13.89 -4.42 6.07
CA SER A 498 -15.22 -3.81 6.10
C SER A 498 -15.86 -4.04 7.47
N PHE A 499 -16.42 -2.98 8.07
CA PHE A 499 -17.21 -3.07 9.30
C PHE A 499 -18.38 -4.06 9.20
N LYS A 500 -18.84 -4.41 7.98
CA LYS A 500 -19.86 -5.45 7.77
C LYS A 500 -19.53 -6.81 8.42
N TYR A 501 -18.24 -7.13 8.57
CA TYR A 501 -17.81 -8.42 9.13
C TYR A 501 -17.62 -8.40 10.65
N SER A 502 -17.67 -7.22 11.27
CA SER A 502 -17.34 -7.00 12.69
C SER A 502 -18.39 -6.21 13.45
N ILE A 503 -19.30 -5.53 12.76
CA ILE A 503 -20.35 -4.68 13.33
C ILE A 503 -21.67 -5.00 12.63
N GLU A 504 -22.67 -5.32 13.44
CA GLU A 504 -24.07 -5.42 13.00
C GLU A 504 -24.77 -4.10 13.31
N LEU A 505 -25.25 -3.40 12.29
CA LEU A 505 -26.06 -2.20 12.41
C LEU A 505 -27.52 -2.55 12.17
N ILE A 506 -28.37 -2.32 13.17
CA ILE A 506 -29.82 -2.48 13.07
C ILE A 506 -30.43 -1.08 12.92
N PRO A 507 -30.89 -0.68 11.73
CA PRO A 507 -31.48 0.65 11.54
C PRO A 507 -32.83 0.75 12.25
N THR A 508 -33.06 1.88 12.92
CA THR A 508 -34.39 2.29 13.39
C THR A 508 -34.93 3.30 12.39
N TYR A 509 -36.00 2.94 11.68
CA TYR A 509 -36.65 3.84 10.74
C TYR A 509 -37.55 4.84 11.46
N HIS A 510 -37.84 5.96 10.80
CA HIS A 510 -38.77 6.96 11.29
C HIS A 510 -40.20 6.39 11.30
N GLU A 511 -41.03 6.75 12.28
CA GLU A 511 -42.39 6.20 12.48
C GLU A 511 -43.27 6.27 11.22
N ILE A 512 -43.01 7.22 10.32
CA ILE A 512 -43.76 7.34 9.07
C ILE A 512 -43.55 6.14 8.12
N CYS A 513 -42.38 5.50 8.14
CA CYS A 513 -42.06 4.32 7.33
C CYS A 513 -42.74 3.05 7.87
N ASP A 514 -43.10 3.05 9.15
CA ASP A 514 -43.85 1.99 9.82
C ASP A 514 -45.32 2.39 10.05
N SER A 515 -45.73 3.56 9.54
CA SER A 515 -47.08 4.07 9.73
C SER A 515 -48.05 3.49 8.73
N ASP A 516 -49.33 3.49 9.09
CA ASP A 516 -50.40 3.13 8.16
C ASP A 516 -50.37 3.99 6.90
N PHE A 517 -49.82 5.22 6.93
CA PHE A 517 -49.78 6.13 5.78
C PHE A 517 -48.95 5.64 4.59
N VAL A 518 -48.06 4.67 4.78
CA VAL A 518 -47.30 4.01 3.72
C VAL A 518 -47.68 2.54 3.55
N SER A 519 -48.71 2.08 4.28
CA SER A 519 -49.21 0.72 4.15
C SER A 519 -49.99 0.55 2.85
N ASP A 520 -49.92 -0.65 2.26
CA ASP A 520 -50.72 -1.01 1.09
C ASP A 520 -52.22 -0.75 1.32
N GLU A 521 -52.68 -0.93 2.56
CA GLU A 521 -54.08 -0.71 2.95
C GLU A 521 -54.47 0.76 2.87
N TRP A 522 -53.62 1.69 3.32
CA TRP A 522 -53.87 3.13 3.20
C TRP A 522 -53.77 3.63 1.76
N ILE A 523 -52.80 3.12 0.99
CA ILE A 523 -52.68 3.39 -0.45
C ILE A 523 -53.95 2.94 -1.18
N HIS A 524 -54.53 1.80 -0.79
CA HIS A 524 -55.81 1.30 -1.33
C HIS A 524 -57.06 2.03 -0.78
N LEU A 525 -56.97 2.69 0.37
CA LEU A 525 -58.04 3.51 0.96
C LEU A 525 -58.08 4.94 0.42
N MET A 526 -56.98 5.44 -0.14
CA MET A 526 -57.07 6.58 -1.06
C MET A 526 -57.99 6.13 -2.22
N PRO A 527 -59.01 6.93 -2.58
CA PRO A 527 -60.00 6.49 -3.55
C PRO A 527 -59.27 5.96 -4.79
N PRO A 528 -59.60 4.75 -5.28
CA PRO A 528 -59.03 4.28 -6.52
C PRO A 528 -59.37 5.35 -7.56
N PHE A 529 -58.34 5.98 -8.12
CA PHE A 529 -58.51 6.57 -9.43
C PHE A 529 -58.75 5.38 -10.35
N ASP A 530 -60.03 5.00 -10.47
CA ASP A 530 -60.50 3.92 -11.34
C ASP A 530 -60.00 4.22 -12.75
N MET A 531 -58.86 3.63 -13.11
CA MET A 531 -58.44 3.39 -14.48
C MET A 531 -59.35 2.29 -15.03
N ALA A 532 -60.63 2.64 -15.22
CA ALA A 532 -61.52 1.86 -16.04
C ALA A 532 -61.08 2.04 -17.50
N TYR A 533 -60.24 1.10 -17.96
CA TYR A 533 -59.99 0.84 -19.38
C TYR A 533 -61.32 0.77 -20.16
N PRO A 534 -61.46 1.51 -21.26
CA PRO A 534 -62.13 1.03 -22.46
C PRO A 534 -61.22 0.10 -23.27
#